data_AF-A0ABD3ZSI1-F1
#
_entry.id   AF-A0ABD3ZSI1-F1
#
_cell.length_a   1.000
_cell.length_b   1.000
_cell.length_c   1.000
_cell.angle_alpha   90.00
_cell.angle_beta   90.00
_cell.angle_gamma   90.00
#
_symmetry.space_group_name_H-M   'P 1'
#
loop_
_entity.id
_entity.type
_entity.pdbx_description
1 polymer ?
#
loop_
_entity_poly.entity_id
_entity_poly.type
_entity_poly.pdbx_seq_one_letter_code
_entity_poly.pdbx_strand_id
1 'polypeptide(L)'
;MKMNFKDAEKNLIKIRGIGPWTANYVLMRCLRFPTAFPIDDVGLIRSIKILRNMNRTPTKDEILEISFSWKTWESYATFYLWRVLY
;
A
#
# COMPACT_ATOMS: atom_id res chain seq x y z
N MET A 1 15.97 -18.65 -5.86
CA MET A 1 14.82 -18.23 -6.71
C MET A 1 14.15 -17.05 -6.00
N LYS A 2 14.06 -15.86 -6.61
CA LYS A 2 13.32 -14.73 -5.99
C LYS A 2 11.82 -15.03 -6.08
N MET A 3 11.16 -15.18 -4.94
CA MET A 3 9.70 -15.31 -4.88
C MET A 3 9.04 -14.02 -5.39
N ASN A 4 8.03 -14.13 -6.26
CA ASN A 4 7.30 -12.96 -6.74
C ASN A 4 6.35 -12.41 -5.65
N PHE A 5 5.89 -11.16 -5.82
CA PHE A 5 5.03 -10.49 -4.84
C PHE A 5 3.76 -11.28 -4.50
N LYS A 6 3.04 -11.79 -5.53
CA LYS A 6 1.77 -12.48 -5.33
C LYS A 6 1.93 -13.76 -4.52
N ASP A 7 2.99 -14.51 -4.78
CA ASP A 7 3.27 -15.74 -4.02
C ASP A 7 3.71 -15.43 -2.59
N ALA A 8 4.48 -14.35 -2.39
CA ALA A 8 4.87 -13.89 -1.07
C ALA A 8 3.66 -13.48 -0.23
N GLU A 9 2.74 -12.68 -0.79
CA GLU A 9 1.50 -12.26 -0.15
C GLU A 9 0.61 -13.45 0.20
N LYS A 10 0.40 -14.38 -0.74
CA LYS A 10 -0.38 -15.60 -0.50
C LYS A 10 0.19 -16.45 0.64
N ASN A 11 1.52 -16.53 0.77
CA ASN A 11 2.13 -17.29 1.86
C ASN A 11 1.95 -16.61 3.21
N LEU A 12 1.99 -15.28 3.27
CA LEU A 12 1.74 -14.54 4.51
C LEU A 12 0.28 -14.66 4.96
N ILE A 13 -0.69 -14.53 4.04
CA ILE A 13 -2.13 -14.59 4.35
C ILE A 13 -2.57 -15.97 4.89
N LYS A 14 -1.82 -17.04 4.62
CA LYS A 14 -2.10 -18.38 5.20
C LYS A 14 -1.93 -18.42 6.73
N ILE A 15 -1.20 -17.47 7.31
CA ILE A 15 -0.98 -17.41 8.75
C ILE A 15 -2.21 -16.79 9.41
N ARG A 16 -2.84 -17.52 10.34
CA ARG A 16 -4.02 -17.04 11.08
C ARG A 16 -3.73 -15.68 11.73
N GLY A 17 -4.56 -14.69 11.41
CA GLY A 17 -4.42 -13.31 11.91
C GLY A 17 -3.70 -12.35 10.96
N ILE A 18 -3.13 -12.83 9.85
CA ILE A 18 -2.51 -11.98 8.83
C ILE A 18 -3.49 -11.77 7.66
N GLY A 19 -4.06 -10.56 7.59
CA GLY A 19 -4.86 -10.12 6.45
C GLY A 19 -4.01 -9.47 5.33
N PRO A 20 -4.63 -9.10 4.20
CA PRO A 20 -3.94 -8.44 3.07
C PRO A 20 -3.17 -7.18 3.48
N TRP A 21 -3.76 -6.35 4.35
CA TRP A 21 -3.10 -5.14 4.84
C TRP A 21 -1.78 -5.47 5.57
N THR A 22 -1.83 -6.38 6.55
CA THR A 22 -0.65 -6.80 7.32
C THR A 22 0.40 -7.45 6.43
N ALA A 23 -0.03 -8.30 5.48
CA ALA A 23 0.87 -8.92 4.52
C ALA A 23 1.62 -7.87 3.68
N ASN A 24 0.90 -6.90 3.10
CA ASN A 24 1.51 -5.81 2.32
C ASN A 24 2.45 -4.94 3.16
N TYR A 25 2.10 -4.65 4.42
CA TYR A 25 2.96 -3.90 5.32
C TYR A 25 4.29 -4.63 5.59
N VAL A 26 4.24 -5.95 5.87
CA VAL A 26 5.44 -6.77 6.06
C VAL A 26 6.27 -6.84 4.77
N LEU A 27 5.60 -7.04 3.62
CA LEU A 27 6.27 -7.11 2.33
C LEU A 27 7.01 -5.81 1.99
N MET A 28 6.40 -4.65 2.25
CA MET A 28 7.04 -3.36 1.97
C MET A 28 8.15 -3.02 2.99
N ARG A 29 7.93 -3.19 4.30
CA ARG A 29 8.86 -2.71 5.35
C ARG A 29 9.95 -3.70 5.70
N CYS A 30 9.63 -5.00 5.74
CA CYS A 30 10.55 -6.03 6.21
C CYS A 30 11.22 -6.75 5.03
N LEU A 31 10.47 -7.08 3.99
CA LEU A 31 10.94 -7.89 2.87
C LEU A 31 11.30 -7.09 1.60
N ARG A 32 11.15 -5.76 1.66
CA ARG A 32 11.59 -4.80 0.62
C ARG A 32 10.98 -5.06 -0.76
N PHE A 33 9.76 -5.58 -0.83
CA PHE A 33 9.00 -5.64 -2.08
C PHE A 33 8.54 -4.23 -2.44
N PRO A 34 9.01 -3.63 -3.55
CA PRO A 34 8.70 -2.25 -3.87
C PRO A 34 7.27 -2.07 -4.42
N THR A 35 6.66 -3.17 -4.88
CA THR A 35 5.27 -3.23 -5.39
C THR A 35 4.23 -3.46 -4.29
N ALA A 36 4.64 -3.69 -3.03
CA ALA A 36 3.69 -3.97 -1.97
C ALA A 36 2.88 -2.71 -1.65
N PHE A 37 1.56 -2.87 -1.59
CA PHE A 37 0.64 -1.74 -1.58
C PHE A 37 -0.54 -1.99 -0.63
N PRO A 38 -0.49 -1.48 0.61
CA PRO A 38 -1.60 -1.58 1.54
C PRO A 38 -2.69 -0.56 1.16
N ILE A 39 -3.43 -0.81 0.08
CA ILE A 39 -4.40 0.14 -0.51
C ILE A 39 -5.49 0.59 0.47
N ASP A 40 -5.85 -0.25 1.43
CA ASP A 40 -6.86 0.03 2.46
C ASP A 40 -6.27 0.74 3.71
N ASP A 41 -5.01 1.21 3.63
CA ASP A 41 -4.35 1.91 4.73
C ASP A 41 -4.95 3.29 4.99
N VAL A 42 -5.39 3.52 6.22
CA VAL A 42 -6.03 4.79 6.63
C VAL A 42 -5.07 5.97 6.50
N GLY A 43 -3.78 5.76 6.75
CA GLY A 43 -2.76 6.80 6.60
C GLY A 43 -2.60 7.20 5.13
N LEU A 44 -2.42 6.23 4.24
CA LEU A 44 -2.37 6.41 2.78
C LEU A 44 -3.61 7.17 2.28
N ILE A 45 -4.80 6.70 2.64
CA ILE A 45 -6.09 7.30 2.26
C ILE A 45 -6.16 8.76 2.70
N ARG A 46 -5.79 9.04 3.95
CA ARG A 46 -5.81 10.40 4.52
C ARG A 46 -4.80 11.31 3.83
N SER A 47 -3.60 10.83 3.55
CA SER A 47 -2.56 11.59 2.85
C SER A 47 -2.99 11.96 1.43
N ILE A 48 -3.60 11.02 0.69
CA ILE A 48 -4.14 11.28 -0.64
C ILE A 48 -5.24 12.34 -0.57
N LYS A 49 -6.18 12.21 0.39
CA LYS A 49 -7.25 13.19 0.59
C LYS A 49 -6.69 14.61 0.78
N ILE A 50 -5.65 14.76 1.61
CA ILE A 50 -4.99 16.05 1.89
C ILE A 50 -4.33 16.60 0.61
N LEU A 51 -3.45 15.82 -0.02
CA LEU A 51 -2.68 16.28 -1.19
C LEU A 51 -3.55 16.60 -2.41
N ARG A 52 -4.70 15.95 -2.53
CA ARG A 52 -5.67 16.17 -3.62
C ARG A 52 -6.76 17.18 -3.26
N ASN A 53 -6.70 17.80 -2.08
CA ASN A 53 -7.72 18.74 -1.58
C ASN A 53 -9.16 18.20 -1.71
N MET A 54 -9.37 16.94 -1.37
CA MET A 54 -10.68 16.29 -1.52
C MET A 54 -11.56 16.54 -0.31
N ASN A 55 -12.83 16.92 -0.56
CA ASN A 55 -13.82 17.14 0.49
C ASN A 55 -14.34 15.83 1.12
N ARG A 56 -14.19 14.70 0.43
CA ARG A 56 -14.58 13.36 0.90
C ARG A 56 -13.40 12.41 0.93
N THR A 57 -13.59 11.26 1.57
CA THR A 57 -12.63 10.14 1.49
C THR A 57 -12.57 9.64 0.04
N PRO A 58 -11.38 9.46 -0.54
CA PRO A 58 -11.25 8.88 -1.87
C PRO A 58 -11.76 7.44 -1.87
N THR A 59 -12.37 7.01 -2.97
CA THR A 59 -12.78 5.61 -3.17
C THR A 59 -11.55 4.74 -3.46
N LYS A 60 -11.71 3.42 -3.34
CA LYS A 60 -10.66 2.48 -3.68
C LYS A 60 -10.22 2.59 -5.14
N ASP A 61 -11.18 2.82 -6.05
CA ASP A 61 -10.90 2.98 -7.47
C ASP A 61 -10.10 4.27 -7.76
N GLU A 62 -10.43 5.38 -7.09
CA GLU A 62 -9.65 6.63 -7.21
C GLU A 62 -8.21 6.46 -6.70
N ILE A 63 -8.04 5.76 -5.58
CA ILE A 63 -6.70 5.44 -5.05
C ILE A 63 -5.94 4.57 -6.05
N LEU A 64 -6.61 3.58 -6.65
CA LEU A 64 -6.02 2.68 -7.63
C LEU A 64 -5.61 3.45 -8.90
N GLU A 65 -6.45 4.36 -9.38
CA GLU A 65 -6.16 5.25 -10.51
C GLU A 65 -4.93 6.13 -10.24
N ILE A 66 -4.89 6.78 -9.08
CA ILE A 66 -3.74 7.59 -8.65
C ILE A 66 -2.47 6.74 -8.59
N SER A 67 -2.59 5.51 -8.09
CA SER A 67 -1.46 4.59 -7.89
C SER A 67 -0.83 4.07 -9.18
N PHE A 68 -1.52 4.15 -10.33
CA PHE A 68 -0.95 3.71 -11.62
C PHE A 68 0.35 4.44 -11.96
N SER A 69 0.47 5.71 -11.57
CA SER A 69 1.69 6.51 -11.76
C SER A 69 2.88 6.02 -10.93
N TRP A 70 2.64 5.19 -9.91
CA TRP A 70 3.65 4.65 -9.00
C TRP A 70 3.99 3.19 -9.29
N LYS A 71 3.53 2.64 -10.42
CA LYS A 71 3.71 1.22 -10.76
C LYS A 71 5.16 0.78 -10.49
N THR A 72 5.33 -0.31 -9.74
CA THR A 72 6.61 -0.86 -9.23
C THR A 72 7.22 -0.17 -8.02
N TRP A 73 6.72 0.98 -7.59
CA TRP A 73 7.22 1.81 -6.50
C TRP A 73 6.13 2.17 -5.47
N GLU A 74 5.01 1.45 -5.45
CA GLU A 74 3.85 1.69 -4.60
C GLU A 74 4.23 1.74 -3.12
N SER A 75 5.17 0.91 -2.68
CA SER A 75 5.69 0.91 -1.32
C SER A 75 6.39 2.22 -0.95
N TYR A 76 7.18 2.77 -1.87
CA TYR A 76 7.88 4.03 -1.64
C TYR A 76 6.91 5.21 -1.67
N ALA A 77 5.97 5.22 -2.62
CA ALA A 77 4.91 6.22 -2.66
C ALA A 77 4.12 6.23 -1.34
N THR A 78 3.70 5.06 -0.86
CA THR A 78 3.01 4.92 0.44
C THR A 78 3.86 5.45 1.60
N PHE A 79 5.16 5.09 1.65
CA PHE A 79 6.07 5.59 2.68
C PHE A 79 6.19 7.12 2.70
N TYR A 80 6.34 7.75 1.52
CA TYR A 80 6.38 9.21 1.42
C TYR A 80 5.03 9.85 1.73
N LEU A 81 3.92 9.24 1.33
CA LEU A 81 2.58 9.73 1.65
C LEU A 81 2.33 9.76 3.15
N TRP A 82 2.81 8.78 3.91
CA TRP A 82 2.74 8.84 5.38
C TRP A 82 3.44 10.06 5.97
N ARG A 83 4.45 10.64 5.29
CA ARG A 83 5.15 11.85 5.75
C ARG A 83 4.29 13.11 5.72
N VAL A 84 3.18 13.11 4.98
CA VAL A 84 2.21 14.21 4.93
C VAL A 84 1.42 14.37 6.24
N LEU A 85 1.38 13.32 7.07
CA LEU A 85 0.62 13.31 8.33
C LEU A 85 1.43 13.79 9.54
N TYR A 86 2.70 14.17 9.34
CA TYR A 86 3.59 14.74 10.35
C TYR A 86 3.70 16.24 10.12
#